data_AF-A0A8R1EKR7-F1
#
_entry.id   AF-A0A8R1EKR7-F1
#
_cell.length_a   1.000
_cell.length_b   1.000
_cell.length_c   1.000
_cell.angle_alpha   90.00
_cell.angle_beta   90.00
_cell.angle_gamma   90.00
#
_symmetry.space_group_name_H-M   'P 1'
#
loop_
_entity.id
_entity.type
_entity.pdbx_description
1 polymer ?
#
loop_
_entity_poly.entity_id
_entity_poly.type
_entity_poly.pdbx_seq_one_letter_code
_entity_poly.pdbx_strand_id
1 'polypeptide(L)'
;MEKVGLYVEEMNADQQRKVDRLASRSISESKSPMETLWVRMTEEEMSVKMRSKLLKGFDKFLQNSGKMEEDVLKKIASNTTCSEQTKSVVVEQLRQFSEELRIRWSALGGVTWMKSVMNVMRALGVENADDLERSFV
;
A
#
# COMPACT_ATOMS: atom_id res chain seq x y z
N MET A 1 4.63 16.00 47.81
CA MET A 1 4.70 15.98 46.34
C MET A 1 5.87 15.12 45.95
N GLU A 2 5.59 13.89 45.50
CA GLU A 2 6.59 12.88 45.14
C GLU A 2 6.72 12.89 43.61
N LYS A 3 7.91 13.20 43.09
CA LYS A 3 8.19 13.15 41.64
C LYS A 3 8.54 11.71 41.29
N VAL A 4 7.61 11.01 40.65
CA VAL A 4 7.88 9.73 39.99
C VAL A 4 8.70 10.01 38.73
N GLY A 5 9.98 9.66 38.78
CA GLY A 5 10.88 9.70 37.62
C GLY A 5 10.58 8.55 36.67
N LEU A 6 10.20 8.88 35.43
CA LEU A 6 10.19 7.94 34.31
C LEU A 6 11.64 7.60 33.95
N TYR A 7 12.10 6.43 34.38
CA TYR A 7 13.34 5.85 33.87
C TYR A 7 13.09 5.38 32.43
N VAL A 8 13.67 6.12 31.48
CA VAL A 8 13.89 5.60 30.13
C VAL A 8 15.08 4.66 30.25
N GLU A 9 14.85 3.34 30.19
CA GLU A 9 15.95 2.38 30.13
C GLU A 9 16.78 2.66 28.87
N GLU A 10 18.04 3.05 29.06
CA GLU A 10 18.98 3.28 27.97
C GLU A 10 19.21 1.97 27.20
N MET A 11 18.93 2.01 25.90
CA MET A 11 19.09 0.85 25.03
C MET A 11 20.57 0.46 24.95
N ASN A 12 20.89 -0.77 25.34
CA ASN A 12 22.28 -1.19 25.45
C ASN A 12 22.93 -1.42 24.06
N ALA A 13 24.26 -1.40 24.01
CA ALA A 13 25.02 -1.51 22.76
C ALA A 13 24.82 -2.84 21.99
N ASP A 14 24.29 -3.90 22.63
CA ASP A 14 23.93 -5.14 21.95
C ASP A 14 22.53 -5.07 21.31
N GLN A 15 21.59 -4.40 21.99
CA GLN A 15 20.27 -4.07 21.46
C GLN A 15 20.39 -3.12 20.26
N GLN A 16 21.22 -2.07 20.36
CA GLN A 16 21.50 -1.17 19.24
C GLN A 16 22.07 -1.94 18.05
N ARG A 17 23.08 -2.81 18.25
CA ARG A 17 23.65 -3.64 17.18
C ARG A 17 22.66 -4.64 16.57
N LYS A 18 21.62 -5.06 17.30
CA LYS A 18 20.55 -5.91 16.76
C LYS A 18 19.57 -5.08 15.93
N VAL A 19 19.20 -3.90 16.41
CA VAL A 19 18.37 -2.94 15.67
C VAL A 19 19.05 -2.53 14.37
N ASP A 20 20.35 -2.20 14.44
CA ASP A 20 21.14 -1.83 13.27
C ASP A 20 21.24 -2.99 12.28
N ARG A 21 21.48 -4.23 12.75
CA ARG A 21 21.50 -5.42 11.87
C ARG A 21 20.15 -5.72 11.23
N LEU A 22 19.04 -5.49 11.93
CA LEU A 22 17.69 -5.63 11.39
C LEU A 22 17.37 -4.51 10.38
N ALA A 23 17.83 -3.30 10.63
CA ALA A 23 17.74 -2.17 9.71
C ALA A 23 18.59 -2.42 8.44
N SER A 24 19.84 -2.87 8.59
CA SER A 24 20.72 -3.21 7.47
C SER A 24 20.22 -4.40 6.65
N ARG A 25 19.51 -5.37 7.27
CA ARG A 25 18.88 -6.48 6.53
C ARG A 25 17.62 -6.04 5.75
N SER A 26 17.07 -4.88 6.11
CA SER A 26 15.88 -4.31 5.45
C SER A 26 16.24 -3.30 4.36
N ILE A 27 17.46 -2.75 4.36
CA ILE A 27 17.95 -1.81 3.33
C ILE A 27 18.81 -2.59 2.33
N SER A 28 18.15 -3.42 1.53
CA SER A 28 18.65 -3.75 0.20
C SER A 28 18.25 -2.58 -0.71
N GLU A 29 19.20 -1.77 -1.17
CA GLU A 29 19.00 -0.70 -2.17
C GLU A 29 18.52 -1.19 -3.55
N SER A 30 18.05 -2.43 -3.65
CA SER A 30 17.20 -2.81 -4.76
C SER A 30 15.81 -2.20 -4.52
N LYS A 31 15.47 -1.10 -5.20
CA LYS A 31 14.07 -0.63 -5.29
C LYS A 31 13.20 -1.86 -5.47
N SER A 32 12.23 -2.06 -4.58
CA SER A 32 11.28 -3.16 -4.70
C SER A 32 10.72 -3.17 -6.14
N PRO A 33 10.45 -4.31 -6.77
CA PRO A 33 9.82 -4.35 -8.08
C PRO A 33 8.58 -3.44 -8.16
N MET A 34 7.86 -3.28 -7.04
CA MET A 34 6.78 -2.29 -6.93
C MET A 34 7.26 -0.84 -6.91
N GLU A 35 8.30 -0.49 -6.16
CA GLU A 35 8.84 0.89 -6.17
C GLU A 35 9.39 1.27 -7.54
N THR A 36 10.04 0.34 -8.24
CA THR A 36 10.48 0.55 -9.63
C THR A 36 9.28 0.73 -10.57
N LEU A 37 8.21 -0.05 -10.37
CA LEU A 37 6.96 0.12 -11.12
C LEU A 37 6.32 1.48 -10.84
N TRP A 38 6.21 1.91 -9.58
CA TRP A 38 5.63 3.19 -9.19
C TRP A 38 6.39 4.37 -9.79
N VAL A 39 7.72 4.34 -9.72
CA VAL A 39 8.59 5.37 -10.32
C VAL A 39 8.37 5.45 -11.83
N ARG A 40 8.31 4.31 -12.53
CA ARG A 40 7.97 4.29 -13.96
C ARG A 40 6.54 4.74 -14.23
N MET A 41 5.58 4.45 -13.35
CA MET A 41 4.20 4.93 -13.48
C MET A 41 4.09 6.46 -13.36
N THR A 42 4.97 7.09 -12.59
CA THR A 42 5.02 8.54 -12.40
C THR A 42 5.89 9.27 -13.42
N GLU A 43 6.92 8.60 -13.97
CA GLU A 43 7.90 9.21 -14.89
C GLU A 43 7.69 8.86 -16.37
N GLU A 44 7.11 7.69 -16.69
CA GLU A 44 6.83 7.28 -18.07
C GLU A 44 5.32 7.44 -18.40
N GLU A 45 5.01 8.08 -19.52
CA GLU A 45 3.65 8.09 -20.08
C GLU A 45 3.17 6.66 -20.34
N MET A 46 2.31 6.15 -19.46
CA MET A 46 1.74 4.82 -19.62
C MET A 46 0.54 4.84 -20.56
N SER A 47 0.63 4.02 -21.61
CA SER A 47 -0.52 3.80 -22.49
C SER A 47 -1.77 3.35 -21.71
N VAL A 48 -2.96 3.72 -22.19
CA VAL A 48 -4.28 3.27 -21.73
C VAL A 48 -4.31 1.76 -21.63
N LYS A 49 -3.65 1.06 -22.57
CA LYS A 49 -3.53 -0.40 -22.59
C LYS A 49 -2.74 -0.93 -21.40
N MET A 50 -1.62 -0.30 -21.04
CA MET A 50 -0.82 -0.70 -19.87
C MET A 50 -1.59 -0.42 -18.58
N ARG A 51 -2.17 0.78 -18.45
CA ARG A 51 -3.01 1.16 -17.30
C ARG A 51 -4.18 0.19 -17.11
N SER A 52 -4.85 -0.19 -18.19
CA SER A 52 -5.94 -1.19 -18.17
C SER A 52 -5.48 -2.54 -17.60
N LYS A 53 -4.26 -2.99 -17.93
CA LYS A 53 -3.72 -4.27 -17.44
C LYS A 53 -3.44 -4.22 -15.94
N LEU A 54 -2.92 -3.11 -15.44
CA LEU A 54 -2.56 -2.93 -14.03
C LEU A 54 -3.80 -2.93 -13.12
N LEU A 55 -4.88 -2.31 -13.59
CA LEU A 55 -6.15 -2.30 -12.85
C LEU A 55 -6.92 -3.62 -12.94
N LYS A 56 -6.50 -4.54 -13.82
CA LYS A 56 -7.21 -5.79 -14.04
C LYS A 56 -7.15 -6.64 -12.77
N GLY A 57 -8.31 -6.93 -12.21
CA GLY A 57 -8.43 -7.74 -11.00
C GLY A 57 -8.21 -6.96 -9.71
N PHE A 58 -7.98 -5.64 -9.77
CA PHE A 58 -7.81 -4.81 -8.57
C PHE A 58 -9.07 -4.81 -7.69
N ASP A 59 -10.25 -4.78 -8.30
CA ASP A 59 -11.52 -4.90 -7.58
C ASP A 59 -11.63 -6.22 -6.80
N LYS A 60 -11.22 -7.33 -7.43
CA LYS A 60 -11.17 -8.65 -6.79
C LYS A 60 -10.10 -8.72 -5.71
N PHE A 61 -8.97 -8.05 -5.89
CA PHE A 61 -7.95 -7.90 -4.86
C PHE A 61 -8.50 -7.17 -3.63
N LEU A 62 -9.21 -6.05 -3.82
CA LEU A 62 -9.82 -5.30 -2.73
C LEU A 62 -10.95 -6.08 -2.03
N GLN A 63 -11.74 -6.87 -2.76
CA GLN A 63 -12.74 -7.76 -2.13
C GLN A 63 -12.07 -8.82 -1.25
N ASN A 64 -10.89 -9.31 -1.66
CA ASN A 64 -10.14 -10.32 -0.93
C ASN A 64 -9.26 -9.74 0.20
N SER A 65 -9.09 -8.42 0.27
CA SER A 65 -8.16 -7.79 1.22
C SER A 65 -8.53 -8.03 2.68
N GLY A 66 -9.83 -8.12 3.00
CA GLY A 66 -10.28 -8.46 4.35
C GLY A 66 -9.88 -9.88 4.78
N LYS A 67 -9.90 -10.84 3.85
CA LYS A 67 -9.41 -12.20 4.13
C LYS A 67 -7.88 -12.21 4.27
N MET A 68 -7.18 -11.47 3.42
CA MET A 68 -5.72 -11.30 3.51
C MET A 68 -5.32 -10.72 4.87
N GLU A 69 -6.04 -9.72 5.36
CA GLU A 69 -5.84 -9.15 6.68
C GLU A 69 -5.94 -10.23 7.75
N GLU A 70 -7.04 -11.01 7.77
CA GLU A 70 -7.24 -12.11 8.72
C GLU A 70 -6.09 -13.15 8.69
N ASP A 71 -5.65 -13.51 7.48
CA ASP A 71 -4.54 -14.45 7.28
C ASP A 71 -3.21 -13.88 7.82
N VAL A 72 -2.96 -12.58 7.65
CA VAL A 72 -1.82 -11.89 8.26
C VAL A 72 -1.92 -11.91 9.78
N LEU A 73 -3.11 -11.71 10.36
CA LEU A 73 -3.30 -11.80 11.82
C LEU A 73 -2.87 -13.17 12.35
N LYS A 74 -3.37 -14.23 11.70
CA LYS A 74 -3.05 -15.63 12.05
C LYS A 74 -1.56 -15.90 11.92
N LYS A 75 -0.92 -15.35 10.89
CA LYS A 75 0.52 -15.50 10.66
C LYS A 75 1.35 -14.77 11.73
N ILE A 76 0.97 -13.55 12.11
CA ILE A 76 1.64 -12.78 13.17
C ILE A 76 1.50 -13.52 14.51
N ALA A 77 0.29 -14.00 14.83
CA ALA A 77 0.04 -14.73 16.06
C ALA A 77 0.88 -16.01 16.19
N SER A 78 1.10 -16.72 15.08
CA SER A 78 1.85 -17.98 15.05
C SER A 78 3.37 -17.85 14.93
N ASN A 79 3.88 -16.74 14.38
CA ASN A 79 5.32 -16.60 14.08
C ASN A 79 6.05 -15.56 14.94
N THR A 80 5.36 -14.85 15.83
CA THR A 80 5.96 -13.80 16.65
C THR A 80 5.73 -14.02 18.14
N THR A 81 6.77 -13.77 18.93
CA THR A 81 6.73 -13.72 20.41
C THR A 81 6.32 -12.35 20.96
N CYS A 82 5.86 -11.44 20.09
CA CYS A 82 5.41 -10.10 20.48
C CYS A 82 4.22 -10.15 21.44
N SER A 83 4.06 -9.11 22.25
CA SER A 83 2.89 -8.98 23.13
C SER A 83 1.61 -8.84 22.30
N GLU A 84 0.48 -9.28 22.87
CA GLU A 84 -0.83 -9.13 22.24
C GLU A 84 -1.16 -7.67 21.92
N GLN A 85 -0.66 -6.74 22.74
CA GLN A 85 -0.86 -5.31 22.54
C GLN A 85 -0.12 -4.79 21.29
N THR A 86 1.15 -5.20 21.09
CA THR A 86 1.90 -4.86 19.87
C THR A 86 1.27 -5.49 18.63
N LYS A 87 0.82 -6.74 18.72
CA LYS A 87 0.08 -7.38 17.63
C LYS A 87 -1.18 -6.58 17.29
N SER A 88 -2.00 -6.23 18.29
CA SER A 88 -3.23 -5.46 18.09
C SER A 88 -2.99 -4.12 17.38
N VAL A 89 -1.91 -3.40 17.69
CA VAL A 89 -1.60 -2.12 17.04
C VAL A 89 -1.31 -2.29 15.55
N VAL A 90 -0.46 -3.25 15.18
CA VAL A 90 -0.12 -3.52 13.77
C VAL A 90 -1.36 -3.94 12.97
N VAL A 91 -2.21 -4.76 13.60
CA VAL A 91 -3.43 -5.28 13.02
C VAL A 91 -4.45 -4.18 12.76
N GLU A 92 -4.64 -3.28 13.73
CA GLU A 92 -5.54 -2.15 13.59
C GLU A 92 -5.10 -1.20 12.47
N GLN A 93 -3.80 -0.96 12.32
CA GLN A 93 -3.28 -0.16 11.20
C GLN A 93 -3.57 -0.81 9.84
N LEU A 94 -3.44 -2.14 9.74
CA LEU A 94 -3.74 -2.87 8.51
C LEU A 94 -5.25 -2.81 8.17
N ARG A 95 -6.11 -2.92 9.18
CA ARG A 95 -7.57 -2.74 9.06
C ARG A 95 -7.95 -1.38 8.51
N GLN A 96 -7.44 -0.33 9.13
CA GLN A 96 -7.75 1.03 8.74
C GLN A 96 -7.32 1.30 7.30
N PHE A 97 -6.11 0.86 6.94
CA PHE A 97 -5.62 1.00 5.58
C PHE A 97 -6.46 0.22 4.55
N SER A 98 -6.81 -1.04 4.84
CA SER A 98 -7.59 -1.89 3.94
C SER A 98 -9.02 -1.34 3.74
N GLU A 99 -9.62 -0.81 4.80
CA GLU A 99 -10.94 -0.18 4.77
C GLU A 99 -10.92 1.11 3.97
N GLU A 100 -9.98 2.01 4.25
CA GLU A 100 -9.86 3.28 3.53
C GLU A 100 -9.65 3.06 2.02
N LEU A 101 -8.81 2.09 1.64
CA LEU A 101 -8.63 1.72 0.24
C LEU A 101 -9.92 1.27 -0.44
N ARG A 102 -10.73 0.44 0.24
CA ARG A 102 -12.02 -0.03 -0.30
C ARG A 102 -13.02 1.12 -0.44
N ILE A 103 -13.11 1.98 0.56
CA ILE A 103 -14.00 3.16 0.55
C ILE A 103 -13.62 4.07 -0.62
N ARG A 104 -12.35 4.44 -0.75
CA ARG A 104 -11.87 5.32 -1.83
C ARG A 104 -12.09 4.70 -3.20
N TRP A 105 -11.82 3.40 -3.37
CA TRP A 105 -12.10 2.70 -4.63
C TRP A 105 -13.59 2.72 -5.00
N SER A 106 -14.46 2.47 -4.03
CA SER A 106 -15.92 2.54 -4.22
C SER A 106 -16.38 3.96 -4.58
N ALA A 107 -15.86 4.98 -3.88
CA ALA A 107 -16.18 6.39 -4.15
C ALA A 107 -15.76 6.84 -5.56
N LEU A 108 -14.69 6.26 -6.11
CA LEU A 108 -14.27 6.45 -7.50
C LEU A 108 -15.15 5.72 -8.52
N GLY A 109 -16.24 5.04 -8.11
CA GLY A 109 -17.09 4.24 -9.00
C GLY A 109 -16.48 2.88 -9.37
N GLY A 110 -15.45 2.46 -8.64
CA GLY A 110 -14.78 1.17 -8.77
C GLY A 110 -14.33 0.86 -10.21
N VAL A 111 -14.42 -0.42 -10.56
CA VAL A 111 -13.98 -0.89 -11.89
C VAL A 111 -14.79 -0.30 -13.04
N THR A 112 -16.04 0.10 -12.78
CA THR A 112 -16.96 0.59 -13.82
C THR A 112 -16.54 1.96 -14.32
N TRP A 113 -16.30 2.91 -13.41
CA TRP A 113 -15.85 4.26 -13.76
C TRP A 113 -14.56 4.22 -14.59
N MET A 114 -13.56 3.46 -14.12
CA MET A 114 -12.25 3.42 -14.77
C MET A 114 -12.31 2.77 -16.16
N LYS A 115 -13.14 1.73 -16.34
CA LYS A 115 -13.39 1.15 -17.67
C LYS A 115 -14.04 2.15 -18.62
N SER A 116 -15.03 2.90 -18.15
CA SER A 116 -15.70 3.92 -18.96
C SER A 116 -14.73 4.98 -19.44
N VAL A 117 -13.91 5.54 -18.54
CA VAL A 117 -12.87 6.53 -18.90
C VAL A 117 -11.88 5.93 -19.90
N MET A 118 -11.36 4.73 -19.65
CA MET A 118 -10.40 4.09 -20.56
C MET A 118 -10.98 3.78 -21.94
N ASN A 119 -12.27 3.46 -22.03
CA ASN A 119 -12.94 3.24 -23.31
C ASN A 119 -13.05 4.54 -24.12
N VAL A 120 -13.39 5.64 -23.46
CA VAL A 120 -13.44 6.98 -24.10
C VAL A 120 -12.03 7.38 -24.56
N MET A 121 -11.02 7.26 -23.70
CA MET A 121 -9.63 7.56 -24.07
C MET A 121 -9.18 6.75 -25.30
N ARG A 122 -9.52 5.46 -25.34
CA ARG A 122 -9.21 4.59 -26.48
C ARG A 122 -9.94 5.01 -27.76
N ALA A 123 -11.22 5.39 -27.65
CA ALA A 123 -12.01 5.83 -28.80
C ALA A 123 -11.47 7.14 -29.40
N LEU A 124 -10.94 8.02 -28.55
CA LEU A 124 -10.33 9.29 -28.95
C LEU A 124 -8.83 9.18 -29.30
N GLY A 125 -8.20 8.03 -29.03
CA GLY A 125 -6.78 7.82 -29.29
C GLY A 125 -5.84 8.62 -28.37
N VAL A 126 -6.31 9.00 -27.18
CA VAL A 126 -5.55 9.82 -26.22
C VAL A 126 -4.96 8.97 -25.09
N GLU A 127 -3.77 9.35 -24.61
CA GLU A 127 -3.00 8.55 -23.65
C GLU A 127 -2.91 9.17 -22.24
N ASN A 128 -3.31 10.42 -22.05
CA ASN A 128 -3.30 11.11 -20.75
C ASN A 128 -4.59 11.93 -20.54
N ALA A 129 -4.76 12.47 -19.32
CA ALA A 129 -5.96 13.21 -18.94
C ALA A 129 -6.03 14.59 -19.61
N ASP A 130 -4.89 15.24 -19.83
CA ASP A 130 -4.84 16.57 -20.43
C ASP A 130 -5.29 16.54 -21.90
N ASP A 131 -4.85 15.53 -22.66
CA ASP A 131 -5.28 15.29 -24.04
C ASP A 131 -6.77 14.92 -24.11
N LEU A 132 -7.24 14.16 -23.11
CA LEU A 132 -8.66 13.84 -22.99
C LEU A 132 -9.49 15.10 -22.75
N GLU A 133 -9.07 15.97 -21.84
CA GLU A 133 -9.72 17.26 -21.58
C GLU A 133 -9.77 18.13 -22.83
N ARG A 134 -8.64 18.26 -23.55
CA ARG A 134 -8.55 19.01 -24.81
C ARG A 134 -9.43 18.46 -25.93
N SER A 135 -9.78 17.17 -25.88
CA SER A 135 -10.64 16.54 -26.90
C SER A 135 -12.12 16.92 -26.77
N PHE A 136 -12.52 17.55 -25.66
CA PHE A 136 -13.90 18.00 -25.41
C PHE A 136 -14.10 19.52 -25.53
N VAL A 137 -13.04 20.26 -25.85
CA VAL A 137 -13.03 21.72 -26.07
C VAL A 137 -12.94 22.02 -27.56
#